data_AF-Q3AX39-F1
#
_entry.id   AF-Q3AX39-F1
#
_cell.length_a   1.000
_cell.length_b   1.000
_cell.length_c   1.000
_cell.angle_alpha   90.00
_cell.angle_beta   90.00
_cell.angle_gamma   90.00
#
_symmetry.space_group_name_H-M   'P 1'
#
loop_
_entity.id
_entity.type
_entity.pdbx_description
1 polymer ?
#
loop_
_entity_poly.entity_id
_entity_poly.type
_entity_poly.pdbx_seq_one_letter_code
_entity_poly.pdbx_strand_id
1 'polypeptide(L)'
;MKAFVATTCLLIAIAPPAEASIFSVKPNTSFYSAPNASDATRLKLPEVRVHIPSIKDHQGFCEFKLMYKIADRSDSALPKTAWARCVSIDQLIPSQPQHDS
;
A
#
# COMPACT_ATOMS: atom_id res chain seq x y z
N MET A 1 -20.00 41.95 -36.69
CA MET A 1 -20.01 41.79 -35.22
C MET A 1 -19.88 40.30 -34.90
N LYS A 2 -18.84 39.97 -34.12
CA LYS A 2 -18.66 38.83 -33.21
C LYS A 2 -19.49 37.56 -33.43
N ALA A 3 -18.81 36.46 -33.73
CA ALA A 3 -19.13 35.15 -33.15
C ALA A 3 -17.82 34.39 -32.91
N PHE A 4 -17.27 34.59 -31.70
CA PHE A 4 -16.23 33.75 -31.14
C PHE A 4 -16.87 32.41 -30.79
N VAL A 5 -16.57 31.36 -31.55
CA VAL A 5 -16.87 29.98 -31.11
C VAL A 5 -15.64 29.51 -30.34
N ALA A 6 -15.76 29.56 -29.02
CA ALA A 6 -14.76 29.07 -28.09
C ALA A 6 -14.70 27.54 -28.16
N THR A 7 -13.66 27.02 -28.80
CA THR A 7 -13.33 25.59 -28.76
C THR A 7 -12.63 25.32 -27.42
N THR A 8 -13.41 25.01 -26.40
CA THR A 8 -12.88 24.56 -25.10
C THR A 8 -12.36 23.15 -25.26
N CYS A 9 -11.06 22.99 -25.56
CA CYS A 9 -10.38 21.71 -25.49
C CYS A 9 -10.43 21.19 -24.05
N LEU A 10 -11.31 20.22 -23.81
CA LEU A 10 -11.39 19.47 -22.56
C LEU A 10 -10.15 18.57 -22.48
N LEU A 11 -9.07 19.06 -21.86
CA LEU A 11 -7.91 18.27 -21.48
C LEU A 11 -8.31 17.36 -20.31
N ILE A 12 -8.88 16.20 -20.63
CA ILE A 12 -9.02 15.11 -19.67
C ILE A 12 -7.61 14.61 -19.40
N ALA A 13 -7.01 15.05 -18.29
CA ALA A 13 -5.77 14.50 -17.80
C ALA A 13 -6.01 13.03 -17.47
N ILE A 14 -5.56 12.13 -18.35
CA ILE A 14 -5.50 10.70 -18.10
C ILE A 14 -4.37 10.52 -17.09
N ALA A 15 -4.68 10.67 -15.80
CA ALA A 15 -3.74 10.25 -14.77
C ALA A 15 -3.56 8.74 -14.93
N PRO A 16 -2.32 8.24 -15.14
CA PRO A 16 -2.12 6.79 -15.16
C PRO A 16 -2.63 6.22 -13.84
N PRO A 17 -3.35 5.08 -13.86
CA PRO A 17 -3.71 4.41 -12.63
C PRO A 17 -2.42 4.13 -11.88
N ALA A 18 -2.26 4.71 -10.69
CA ALA A 18 -1.16 4.33 -9.82
C ALA A 18 -1.32 2.83 -9.55
N GLU A 19 -0.45 2.02 -10.15
CA GLU A 19 -0.50 0.56 -10.05
C GLU A 19 -0.26 0.17 -8.59
N ALA A 20 -1.39 0.02 -7.91
CA ALA A 20 -1.57 -0.50 -6.58
C ALA A 20 -1.17 -1.98 -6.57
N SER A 21 0.13 -2.26 -6.44
CA SER A 21 0.62 -3.64 -6.36
C SER A 21 0.54 -4.15 -4.92
N ILE A 22 0.02 -5.36 -4.74
CA ILE A 22 -0.09 -6.05 -3.45
C ILE A 22 1.09 -7.01 -3.33
N PHE A 23 1.75 -7.02 -2.17
CA PHE A 23 2.91 -7.85 -1.93
C PHE A 23 2.76 -8.66 -0.65
N SER A 24 3.40 -9.83 -0.62
CA SER A 24 3.67 -10.56 0.62
C SER A 24 4.96 -10.03 1.25
N VAL A 25 4.91 -9.82 2.56
CA VAL A 25 6.13 -9.53 3.33
C VAL A 25 6.88 -10.80 3.67
N LYS A 26 8.18 -10.66 3.94
CA LYS A 26 9.02 -11.73 4.47
C LYS A 26 8.36 -12.41 5.67
N PRO A 27 8.31 -13.75 5.72
CA PRO A 27 7.90 -14.45 6.94
C PRO A 27 8.69 -13.90 8.14
N ASN A 28 8.01 -13.71 9.27
CA ASN A 28 8.58 -13.12 10.49
C ASN A 28 9.02 -11.65 10.40
N THR A 29 8.61 -10.91 9.36
CA THR A 29 8.74 -9.44 9.35
C THR A 29 8.07 -8.86 10.58
N SER A 30 8.84 -8.10 11.37
CA SER A 30 8.29 -7.37 12.51
C SER A 30 7.78 -6.01 12.05
N PHE A 31 6.52 -5.74 12.40
CA PHE A 31 5.84 -4.47 12.16
C PHE A 31 5.77 -3.65 13.43
N TYR A 32 5.72 -2.34 13.28
CA TYR A 32 5.75 -1.36 14.36
C TYR A 32 4.68 -0.28 14.16
N SER A 33 4.15 0.27 15.24
CA SER A 33 3.18 1.37 15.23
C SER A 33 3.79 2.74 14.89
N ALA A 34 5.12 2.84 14.97
CA ALA A 34 5.91 4.04 14.69
C ALA A 34 7.23 3.63 13.98
N PRO A 35 7.96 4.55 13.33
CA PRO A 35 9.25 4.27 12.68
C PRO A 35 10.39 4.07 13.70
N ASN A 36 10.18 3.16 14.65
CA ASN A 36 11.12 2.83 15.71
C ASN A 36 10.99 1.32 16.02
N ALA A 37 12.12 0.62 15.99
CA ALA A 37 12.18 -0.80 16.34
C ALA A 37 12.40 -0.96 17.84
N SER A 38 11.30 -1.02 18.59
CA SER A 38 11.29 -1.30 20.02
C SER A 38 10.16 -2.27 20.36
N ASP A 39 10.27 -2.98 21.48
CA ASP A 39 9.18 -3.86 21.93
C ASP A 39 7.91 -3.07 22.27
N ALA A 40 8.05 -1.81 22.70
CA ALA A 40 6.91 -0.93 23.01
C ALA A 40 6.10 -0.53 21.76
N THR A 41 6.74 -0.47 20.59
CA THR A 41 6.10 -0.13 19.32
C THR A 41 5.79 -1.34 18.47
N ARG A 42 6.22 -2.54 18.87
CA ARG A 42 6.07 -3.77 18.08
C ARG A 42 4.61 -4.23 18.05
N LEU A 43 4.11 -4.43 16.84
CA LEU A 43 2.76 -4.94 16.60
C LEU A 43 2.76 -6.46 16.50
N LYS A 44 1.79 -7.09 17.18
CA LYS A 44 1.46 -8.51 16.98
C LYS A 44 0.35 -8.60 15.95
N LEU A 45 0.74 -8.80 14.70
CA LEU A 45 -0.20 -8.91 13.59
C LEU A 45 -0.37 -10.37 13.16
N PRO A 46 -1.56 -10.76 12.68
CA PRO A 46 -1.73 -12.01 11.95
C PRO A 46 -0.95 -11.97 10.62
N GLU A 47 -1.10 -12.99 9.78
CA GLU A 47 -0.52 -12.97 8.42
C GLU A 47 -1.09 -11.78 7.62
N VAL A 48 -0.20 -10.89 7.18
CA VAL A 48 -0.58 -9.65 6.48
C VAL A 48 0.07 -9.58 5.09
N ARG A 49 -0.71 -9.08 4.13
CA ARG A 49 -0.21 -8.57 2.86
C ARG A 49 -0.07 -7.05 2.95
N VAL A 50 0.71 -6.44 2.07
CA VAL A 50 0.93 -4.99 2.09
C VAL A 50 0.71 -4.35 0.73
N HIS A 51 0.27 -3.11 0.73
CA HIS A 51 0.18 -2.27 -0.47
C HIS A 51 1.46 -1.45 -0.68
N ILE A 52 1.83 -1.24 -1.94
CA ILE A 52 3.01 -0.45 -2.38
C ILE A 52 2.54 0.64 -3.37
N PRO A 53 3.23 1.79 -3.48
CA PRO A 53 4.49 2.18 -2.84
C PRO A 53 4.37 2.45 -1.33
N SER A 54 5.39 2.04 -0.58
CA SER A 54 5.54 2.39 0.83
C SER A 54 6.22 3.76 0.99
N ILE A 55 5.90 4.46 2.07
CA ILE A 55 6.49 5.78 2.35
C ILE A 55 7.74 5.57 3.20
N LYS A 56 8.90 5.96 2.66
CA LYS A 56 10.18 5.84 3.36
C LYS A 56 10.40 7.02 4.30
N ASP A 57 10.67 6.71 5.55
CA ASP A 57 11.15 7.66 6.56
C ASP A 57 12.67 7.82 6.51
N HIS A 58 13.15 8.94 7.05
CA HIS A 58 14.58 9.27 7.16
C HIS A 58 15.38 8.23 7.97
N GLN A 59 14.74 7.44 8.83
CA GLN A 59 15.37 6.38 9.63
C GLN A 59 15.41 5.00 8.94
N GLY A 60 15.00 4.93 7.66
CA GLY A 60 15.02 3.68 6.88
C GLY A 60 13.85 2.74 7.21
N PHE A 61 12.77 3.27 7.78
CA PHE A 61 11.49 2.58 7.90
C PHE A 61 10.58 2.93 6.73
N CYS A 62 9.74 1.97 6.35
CA CYS A 62 8.75 2.10 5.30
C CYS A 62 7.38 1.91 5.94
N GLU A 63 6.47 2.87 5.74
CA GLU A 63 5.08 2.73 6.12
C GLU A 63 4.34 1.93 5.03
N PHE A 64 3.68 0.87 5.45
CA PHE A 64 2.89 -0.02 4.61
C PHE A 64 1.42 0.09 4.97
N LYS A 65 0.53 0.10 3.97
CA LYS A 65 -0.90 -0.19 4.22
C LYS A 65 -1.07 -1.69 4.34
N LEU A 66 -1.67 -2.13 5.44
CA LEU A 66 -1.88 -3.53 5.74
C LEU A 66 -3.15 -4.05 5.08
N MET A 67 -3.05 -5.25 4.50
CA MET A 67 -4.14 -5.98 3.85
C MET A 67 -4.31 -7.33 4.54
N TYR A 68 -5.35 -7.42 5.36
CA TYR A 68 -5.70 -8.61 6.12
C TYR A 68 -6.50 -9.62 5.29
N LYS A 69 -6.43 -10.89 5.68
CA LYS A 69 -7.31 -11.95 5.19
C LYS A 69 -8.78 -11.64 5.54
N ILE A 70 -9.71 -12.15 4.75
CA ILE A 70 -11.15 -11.85 4.91
C ILE A 70 -11.66 -12.17 6.32
N ALA A 71 -11.17 -13.27 6.92
CA ALA A 71 -11.51 -13.66 8.29
C ALA A 71 -11.16 -12.58 9.33
N ASP A 72 -10.05 -11.87 9.13
CA ASP A 72 -9.51 -10.88 10.08
C ASP A 72 -9.95 -9.44 9.74
N ARG A 73 -10.51 -9.20 8.55
CA ARG A 73 -10.89 -7.85 8.07
C ARG A 73 -11.96 -7.15 8.92
N SER A 74 -12.78 -7.92 9.63
CA SER A 74 -13.85 -7.37 10.47
C SER A 74 -13.34 -6.88 11.83
N ASP A 75 -12.10 -7.18 12.19
CA ASP A 75 -11.51 -6.76 13.46
C ASP A 75 -11.11 -5.29 13.43
N SER A 76 -11.88 -4.45 14.11
CA SER A 76 -11.62 -3.01 14.25
C SER A 76 -10.37 -2.67 15.08
N ALA A 77 -9.82 -3.61 15.84
CA ALA A 77 -8.61 -3.41 16.64
C ALA A 77 -7.33 -3.49 15.80
N LEU A 78 -7.41 -4.01 14.57
CA LEU A 78 -6.25 -4.14 13.69
C LEU A 78 -5.89 -2.81 13.02
N PRO A 79 -4.61 -2.41 13.05
CA PRO A 79 -4.19 -1.13 12.46
C PRO A 79 -4.25 -1.18 10.93
N LYS A 80 -4.58 -0.05 10.30
CA LYS A 80 -4.63 0.04 8.82
C LYS A 80 -3.25 0.20 8.19
N THR A 81 -2.29 0.74 8.94
CA THR A 81 -0.92 0.94 8.51
C THR A 81 0.06 0.47 9.58
N ALA A 82 1.28 0.14 9.15
CA ALA A 82 2.38 -0.15 10.06
C ALA A 82 3.72 0.14 9.41
N TRP A 83 4.73 0.34 10.25
CA TRP A 83 6.10 0.57 9.87
C TRP A 83 6.89 -0.74 9.90
N ALA A 84 7.74 -0.97 8.90
CA ALA A 84 8.75 -2.01 8.93
C ALA A 84 10.05 -1.49 8.32
N ARG A 85 11.17 -2.20 8.51
CA ARG A 85 12.44 -1.82 7.84
C ARG A 85 12.26 -1.92 6.33
N CYS A 86 12.74 -0.92 5.59
CA CYS A 86 12.66 -0.89 4.13
C CYS A 86 13.56 -1.96 3.46
N VAL A 87 13.18 -3.24 3.53
CA VAL A 87 13.77 -4.41 2.83
C VAL A 87 12.89 -5.68 2.98
N SER A 88 11.67 -5.55 3.50
CA SER A 88 10.87 -6.67 4.02
C SER A 88 9.87 -7.28 3.03
N ILE A 89 10.06 -7.12 1.71
CA ILE A 89 9.13 -7.60 0.70
C ILE A 89 9.75 -8.79 -0.02
N ASP A 90 9.04 -9.93 -0.06
CA ASP A 90 9.55 -11.16 -0.69
C ASP A 90 8.95 -11.37 -2.08
N GLN A 91 7.65 -11.08 -2.26
CA GLN A 91 6.93 -11.51 -3.46
C GLN A 91 5.83 -10.53 -3.88
N LEU A 92 5.81 -10.20 -5.18
CA LEU A 92 4.70 -9.51 -5.83
C LEU A 92 3.53 -10.49 -6.00
N ILE A 93 2.36 -10.12 -5.51
CA ILE A 93 1.11 -10.82 -5.81
C ILE A 93 0.46 -10.08 -6.98
N PRO A 94 0.21 -10.74 -8.13
CA PRO A 94 -0.50 -10.11 -9.24
C PRO A 94 -1.87 -9.60 -8.78
N SER A 95 -2.20 -8.35 -9.11
CA SER A 95 -3.43 -7.68 -8.67
C SER A 95 -4.63 -7.88 -9.63
N GLN A 96 -4.55 -8.77 -10.63
CA GLN A 96 -5.67 -9.07 -11.55
C GLN A 96 -5.80 -10.57 -11.87
N PRO A 97 -7.03 -11.06 -12.16
CA PRO A 97 -7.21 -12.39 -12.70
C PRO A 97 -6.58 -12.44 -14.09
N GLN A 98 -5.71 -13.44 -14.33
CA GLN A 98 -5.31 -13.78 -15.70
C GLN A 98 -6.58 -14.07 -16.50
N HIS A 99 -6.93 -13.17 -17.42
CA HIS A 99 -7.87 -13.49 -18.48
C HIS A 99 -7.05 -14.22 -19.54
N ASP A 100 -6.94 -15.54 -19.40
CA ASP A 100 -6.44 -16.39 -20.48
C ASP A 100 -7.36 -16.17 -21.68
N SER A 101 -6.79 -15.61 -22.75
CA SER A 101 -7.44 -15.48 -24.07
C SER A 101 -7.07 -16.67 -24.95
#